data_AF-A0A327HL92-F1
#
_entry.id   AF-A0A327HL92-F1
#
_cell.length_a   1.000
_cell.length_b   1.000
_cell.length_c   1.000
_cell.angle_alpha   90.00
_cell.angle_beta   90.00
_cell.angle_gamma   90.00
#
_symmetry.space_group_name_H-M   'P 1'
#
loop_
_entity.id
_entity.type
_entity.pdbx_description
1 polymer ?
#
loop_
_entity_poly.entity_id
_entity_poly.type
_entity_poly.pdbx_seq_one_letter_code
_entity_poly.pdbx_strand_id
1 'polypeptide(L)'
;MPELPEVEVTRNALSKFMSGKKISEVIFSEVWKAQLLRDGSKFASFASENSNELGTGGIVGREIETVSRVGKFYFIHLKQVKNQNPESWTIIEGHLR
;
A
#
# COMPACT_ATOMS: atom_id res chain seq x y z
N MET A 1 15.12 5.70 13.37
CA MET A 1 14.92 4.94 12.12
C MET A 1 15.20 3.49 12.42
N PRO A 2 14.24 2.57 12.22
CA PRO A 2 14.44 1.14 12.44
C PRO A 2 15.61 0.60 11.59
N GLU A 3 16.37 -0.36 12.12
CA GLU A 3 17.43 -1.04 11.38
C GLU A 3 16.89 -2.30 10.68
N LEU A 4 17.74 -2.96 9.90
CA LEU A 4 17.33 -4.11 9.09
C LEU A 4 16.63 -5.22 9.90
N PRO A 5 17.08 -5.57 11.14
CA PRO A 5 16.41 -6.57 11.96
C PRO A 5 14.98 -6.16 12.36
N GLU A 6 14.76 -4.92 12.79
CA GLU A 6 13.44 -4.44 13.21
C GLU A 6 12.46 -4.37 12.03
N VAL A 7 12.97 -3.96 10.86
CA VAL A 7 12.16 -3.95 9.64
C VAL A 7 11.77 -5.38 9.25
N GLU A 8 12.65 -6.37 9.41
CA GLU A 8 12.32 -7.76 9.12
C GLU A 8 11.31 -8.37 10.12
N VAL A 9 11.45 -8.08 11.41
CA VAL A 9 10.47 -8.50 12.44
C VAL A 9 9.09 -7.92 12.12
N THR A 10 9.04 -6.63 11.79
CA THR A 10 7.80 -5.95 11.44
C THR A 10 7.23 -6.48 10.13
N ARG A 11 8.06 -6.76 9.11
CA ARG A 11 7.62 -7.41 7.86
C ARG A 11 6.94 -8.74 8.13
N ASN A 12 7.52 -9.57 8.99
CA ASN A 12 6.94 -10.86 9.39
C ASN A 12 5.57 -10.69 10.06
N ALA A 13 5.46 -9.75 11.00
CA ALA A 13 4.19 -9.46 11.68
C ALA A 13 3.13 -8.93 10.71
N LEU A 14 3.50 -7.99 9.85
CA LEU A 14 2.65 -7.40 8.82
C LEU A 14 2.15 -8.44 7.83
N SER A 15 3.03 -9.31 7.33
CA SER A 15 2.63 -10.37 6.41
C SER A 15 1.64 -11.32 7.07
N LYS A 16 1.89 -11.77 8.31
CA LYS A 16 0.96 -12.66 9.03
C LYS A 16 -0.40 -11.99 9.29
N PHE A 17 -0.40 -10.70 9.61
CA PHE A 17 -1.61 -9.96 9.95
C PHE A 17 -2.47 -9.60 8.74
N MET A 18 -1.84 -9.30 7.60
CA MET A 18 -2.52 -8.74 6.43
C MET A 18 -2.78 -9.75 5.30
N SER A 19 -1.96 -10.80 5.16
CA SER A 19 -2.14 -11.79 4.10
C SER A 19 -3.54 -12.41 4.12
N GLY A 20 -4.15 -12.53 2.94
CA GLY A 20 -5.51 -13.04 2.74
C GLY A 20 -6.62 -12.02 2.97
N LYS A 21 -6.31 -10.80 3.44
CA LYS A 21 -7.33 -9.76 3.66
C LYS A 21 -7.57 -8.94 2.40
N LYS A 22 -8.84 -8.60 2.16
CA LYS A 22 -9.28 -7.69 1.10
C LYS A 22 -9.26 -6.24 1.59
N ILE A 23 -8.72 -5.34 0.79
CA ILE A 23 -8.70 -3.91 1.11
C ILE A 23 -10.09 -3.35 0.80
N SER A 24 -10.82 -2.92 1.83
CA SER A 24 -12.17 -2.35 1.69
C SER A 24 -12.15 -0.85 1.41
N GLU A 25 -11.17 -0.14 1.95
CA GLU A 25 -11.08 1.31 1.90
C GLU A 25 -9.63 1.76 2.14
N VAL A 26 -9.26 2.91 1.59
CA VAL A 26 -7.99 3.59 1.85
C VAL A 26 -8.28 5.04 2.20
N ILE A 27 -7.88 5.43 3.41
CA ILE A 27 -8.05 6.79 3.94
C ILE A 27 -6.66 7.33 4.29
N PHE A 28 -6.39 8.56 3.90
CA PHE A 28 -5.19 9.27 4.33
C PHE A 28 -5.57 10.29 5.39
N SER A 29 -4.81 10.34 6.48
CA SER A 29 -4.92 11.46 7.42
C SER A 29 -4.52 12.76 6.72
N GLU A 30 -5.09 13.89 7.14
CA GLU A 30 -4.76 15.22 6.63
C GLU A 30 -3.26 15.51 6.61
N VAL A 31 -2.54 15.10 7.67
CA VAL A 31 -1.08 15.30 7.78
C VAL A 31 -0.32 14.56 6.67
N TRP A 32 -0.63 13.28 6.47
CA TRP A 32 -0.04 12.48 5.40
C TRP A 32 -0.46 12.92 4.00
N LYS A 33 -1.72 13.35 3.82
CA LYS A 33 -2.20 13.90 2.55
C LYS A 33 -1.41 15.15 2.17
N ALA A 34 -1.24 16.09 3.10
CA ALA A 34 -0.44 17.29 2.88
C ALA A 34 1.04 16.99 2.56
N GLN A 35 1.64 16.03 3.28
CA GLN A 35 3.01 15.61 3.02
C GLN A 35 3.17 14.98 1.63
N LEU A 36 2.31 14.04 1.28
CA LEU A 36 2.35 13.35 -0.01
C LEU A 36 2.08 14.30 -1.20
N LEU A 37 1.17 15.27 -1.04
CA LEU A 37 0.93 16.31 -2.04
C LEU A 37 2.16 17.19 -2.25
N ARG A 38 2.82 17.62 -1.16
CA ARG A 38 4.06 18.38 -1.23
C ARG A 38 5.16 17.59 -1.93
N ASP A 39 5.23 16.28 -1.66
CA ASP A 39 6.22 15.39 -2.25
C ASP A 39 5.83 14.96 -3.70
N GLY A 40 4.75 15.53 -4.26
CA GLY A 40 4.33 15.35 -5.66
C GLY A 40 3.60 14.02 -5.94
N SER A 41 3.17 13.32 -4.90
CA SER A 41 2.54 12.01 -5.03
C SER A 41 1.11 12.13 -5.57
N LYS A 42 0.87 11.53 -6.74
CA LYS A 42 -0.46 11.42 -7.34
C LYS A 42 -1.45 10.62 -6.47
N PHE A 43 -0.95 9.80 -5.54
CA PHE A 43 -1.79 9.02 -4.62
C PHE A 43 -2.66 9.91 -3.72
N ALA A 44 -2.08 11.01 -3.24
CA ALA A 44 -2.76 11.89 -2.29
C ALA A 44 -3.89 12.71 -2.93
N SER A 45 -3.91 12.83 -4.26
CA SER A 45 -4.98 13.50 -5.00
C SER A 45 -6.25 12.63 -5.11
N PHE A 46 -6.14 11.31 -4.99
CA PHE A 46 -7.27 10.37 -5.12
C PHE A 46 -7.71 9.74 -3.79
N ALA A 47 -6.81 9.82 -2.81
CA ALA A 47 -7.03 9.53 -1.41
C ALA A 47 -8.27 10.25 -0.86
N SER A 48 -9.25 9.50 -0.34
CA SER A 48 -10.52 9.93 0.28
C SER A 48 -11.70 10.30 -0.64
N GLU A 49 -11.49 10.75 -1.87
CA GLU A 49 -12.62 11.20 -2.73
C GLU A 49 -13.10 10.13 -3.71
N ASN A 50 -12.26 9.16 -4.07
CA ASN A 50 -12.60 8.09 -5.02
C ASN A 50 -11.92 6.76 -4.61
N SER A 51 -12.20 6.24 -3.42
CA SER A 51 -11.73 4.93 -2.94
C SER A 51 -12.60 3.78 -3.46
N ASN A 52 -12.73 3.65 -4.78
CA ASN A 52 -13.40 2.52 -5.44
C ASN A 52 -12.38 1.62 -6.17
N GLU A 53 -12.83 0.49 -6.73
CA GLU A 53 -11.97 -0.48 -7.43
C GLU A 53 -11.20 0.11 -8.63
N LEU A 54 -11.61 1.28 -9.12
CA LEU A 54 -10.98 2.03 -10.23
C LEU A 54 -10.16 3.25 -9.74
N GLY A 55 -10.26 3.61 -8.47
CA GLY A 55 -9.59 4.75 -7.85
C GLY A 55 -8.44 4.33 -6.94
N THR A 56 -7.77 5.30 -6.31
CA THR A 56 -6.55 5.13 -5.48
C THR A 56 -5.58 4.04 -6.00
N GLY A 57 -5.32 4.03 -7.31
CA GLY A 57 -4.40 3.08 -7.96
C GLY A 57 -4.91 1.64 -8.13
N GLY A 58 -6.22 1.42 -8.05
CA GLY A 58 -6.88 0.12 -8.22
C GLY A 58 -6.63 -0.85 -7.08
N ILE A 59 -6.29 -0.34 -5.89
CA ILE A 59 -5.91 -1.13 -4.71
C ILE A 59 -7.13 -1.60 -3.90
N VAL A 60 -8.15 -0.74 -3.80
CA VAL A 60 -9.41 -1.10 -3.16
C VAL A 60 -10.01 -2.28 -3.90
N GLY A 61 -10.43 -3.30 -3.15
CA GLY A 61 -10.93 -4.55 -3.70
C GLY A 61 -9.86 -5.61 -3.97
N ARG A 62 -8.56 -5.28 -3.93
CA ARG A 62 -7.49 -6.29 -4.04
C ARG A 62 -7.28 -7.03 -2.72
N GLU A 63 -6.89 -8.29 -2.84
CA GLU A 63 -6.50 -9.14 -1.71
C GLU A 63 -4.99 -9.04 -1.50
N ILE A 64 -4.53 -8.90 -0.25
CA ILE A 64 -3.11 -8.88 0.07
C ILE A 64 -2.57 -10.30 0.04
N GLU A 65 -1.57 -10.56 -0.80
CA GLU A 65 -0.93 -11.86 -0.91
C GLU A 65 0.16 -12.02 0.14
N THR A 66 1.15 -11.13 0.10
CA THR A 66 2.32 -11.15 1.01
C THR A 66 2.87 -9.75 1.23
N VAL A 67 3.77 -9.61 2.21
CA VAL A 67 4.56 -8.39 2.40
C VAL A 67 6.04 -8.75 2.28
N SER A 68 6.76 -8.17 1.34
CA SER A 68 8.21 -8.32 1.24
C SER A 68 8.94 -7.05 1.71
N ARG A 69 10.27 -7.11 1.74
CA ARG A 69 11.14 -6.00 2.11
C ARG A 69 12.32 -5.92 1.15
N VAL A 70 12.69 -4.69 0.77
CA VAL A 70 13.96 -4.41 0.10
C VAL A 70 14.62 -3.25 0.86
N GLY A 71 15.81 -3.48 1.43
CA GLY A 71 16.45 -2.51 2.32
C GLY A 71 15.54 -2.15 3.49
N LYS A 72 15.16 -0.88 3.62
CA LYS A 72 14.28 -0.40 4.71
C LYS A 72 12.83 -0.17 4.27
N PHE A 73 12.48 -0.63 3.07
CA PHE A 73 11.16 -0.43 2.47
C PHE A 73 10.35 -1.72 2.49
N TYR A 74 9.05 -1.59 2.80
CA TYR A 74 8.08 -2.68 2.67
C TYR A 74 7.41 -2.63 1.31
N PHE A 75 7.11 -3.81 0.77
CA PHE A 75 6.36 -3.99 -0.47
C PHE A 75 5.17 -4.88 -0.17
N ILE A 76 3.96 -4.36 -0.33
CA ILE A 76 2.73 -5.13 -0.14
C ILE A 76 2.31 -5.69 -1.50
N HIS A 77 2.35 -7.01 -1.63
CA HIS A 77 1.95 -7.72 -2.85
C HIS A 77 0.45 -7.92 -2.82
N LEU A 78 -0.21 -7.51 -3.90
CA LEU A 78 -1.66 -7.61 -4.05
C LEU A 78 -1.97 -8.64 -5.14
N LYS A 79 -2.90 -9.56 -4.87
CA LYS A 79 -3.42 -10.46 -5.89
C LYS A 79 -4.02 -9.62 -7.02
N GLN A 80 -3.71 -10.02 -8.25
CA GLN A 80 -4.36 -9.43 -9.41
C GLN A 80 -5.87 -9.66 -9.30
N VAL A 81 -6.64 -8.59 -9.51
CA VAL A 81 -8.06 -8.75 -9.79
C VAL A 81 -8.14 -9.52 -11.11
N LYS A 82 -8.89 -10.63 -11.16
CA LYS A 82 -9.21 -11.29 -12.43
C LYS A 82 -10.01 -10.30 -13.28
N ASN A 83 -9.34 -9.47 -14.07
CA ASN A 83 -9.98 -8.65 -15.08
C ASN A 83 -9.11 -8.61 -16.34
N GLN A 84 -9.79 -8.65 -17.50
CA GLN A 84 -9.30 -9.10 -18.81
C GLN A 84 -8.25 -8.21 -19.51
N ASN A 85 -7.49 -7.37 -18.80
CA ASN A 85 -6.49 -6.51 -19.44
C ASN A 85 -5.22 -6.34 -18.59
N PRO A 86 -4.01 -6.44 -19.19
CA PRO A 86 -2.79 -6.75 -18.48
C PRO A 86 -2.10 -5.53 -17.88
N GLU A 87 -1.42 -5.79 -16.76
CA GLU A 87 -0.37 -4.99 -16.10
C GLU A 87 -0.73 -3.64 -15.45
N SER A 88 -0.99 -3.69 -14.13
CA SER A 88 -0.64 -2.57 -13.24
C SER A 88 -0.14 -3.09 -11.89
N TRP A 89 1.17 -2.98 -11.67
CA TRP A 89 1.78 -3.09 -10.35
C TRP A 89 1.53 -1.78 -9.60
N THR A 90 1.07 -1.86 -8.35
CA THR A 90 0.84 -0.68 -7.53
C THR A 90 1.78 -0.69 -6.33
N ILE A 91 2.72 0.25 -6.30
CA ILE A 91 3.72 0.40 -5.24
C ILE A 91 3.10 1.23 -4.10
N ILE A 92 3.06 0.69 -2.89
CA ILE A 92 2.68 1.44 -1.68
C ILE A 92 3.93 1.62 -0.83
N GLU A 93 4.45 2.84 -0.75
CA GLU A 93 5.58 3.17 0.13
C GLU A 93 5.08 3.53 1.53
N GLY A 94 5.42 2.70 2.52
CA GLY A 94 5.20 3.00 3.93
C GLY A 94 6.48 3.50 4.59
N HIS A 95 6.51 4.78 5.00
CA HIS A 95 7.59 5.35 5.81
C HIS A 95 7.20 5.29 7.30
N LEU A 96 7.90 4.48 8.10
CA LEU A 96 7.84 4.55 9.57
C LEU A 96 8.96 5.50 10.04
N ARG A 97 8.59 6.69 10.54
CA ARG A 97 9.52 7.63 11.19
C ARG A 97 9.86 7.16 12.58
#